data_AF-A0A960LME7-F1
#
_entry.id   AF-A0A960LME7-F1
#
_cell.length_a   1.000
_cell.length_b   1.000
_cell.length_c   1.000
_cell.angle_alpha   90.00
_cell.angle_beta   90.00
_cell.angle_gamma   90.00
#
_symmetry.space_group_name_H-M   'P 1'
#
loop_
_entity.id
_entity.type
_entity.pdbx_description
1 polymer ?
#
loop_
_entity_poly.entity_id
_entity_poly.type
_entity_poly.pdbx_seq_one_letter_code
_entity_poly.pdbx_strand_id
1 'polypeptide(L)' 'LFDDDPELALSWLGKIDDQKQRDRAVEFAVQRYLSSMPEKARRWIQSSSLDAETKKQLLGEK' A
#
# COMPACT_ATOMS: atom_id res chain seq x y z
N LEU A 1 13.80 1.64 5.00
CA LEU A 1 14.24 2.41 3.82
C LEU A 1 13.04 2.61 2.89
N PHE A 2 12.07 3.42 3.32
CA PHE A 2 10.93 3.83 2.48
C PHE A 2 10.42 5.21 2.92
N ASP A 3 11.31 6.04 3.46
CA ASP A 3 10.89 7.12 4.35
C ASP A 3 10.11 8.23 3.62
N ASP A 4 10.27 8.40 2.31
CA ASP A 4 9.60 9.51 1.61
C ASP A 4 9.13 9.27 0.16
N ASP A 5 9.50 8.15 -0.48
CA ASP A 5 9.24 7.98 -1.92
C ASP A 5 8.02 7.10 -2.21
N PRO A 6 6.85 7.68 -2.56
CA PRO A 6 5.72 6.90 -3.06
C PRO A 6 6.09 6.15 -4.34
N GLU A 7 7.05 6.64 -5.12
CA GLU A 7 7.60 5.98 -6.31
C GLU A 7 8.32 4.67 -5.97
N LEU A 8 8.96 4.59 -4.80
CA LEU A 8 9.64 3.38 -4.32
C LEU A 8 8.62 2.32 -3.90
N ALA A 9 7.51 2.74 -3.28
CA ALA A 9 6.41 1.86 -2.91
C ALA A 9 5.68 1.31 -4.17
N LEU A 10 5.48 2.14 -5.20
CA LEU A 10 4.93 1.71 -6.49
C LEU A 10 5.90 0.78 -7.25
N SER A 11 7.19 1.07 -7.21
CA SER A 11 8.23 0.25 -7.85
C SER A 11 8.40 -1.12 -7.20
N TRP A 12 8.10 -1.26 -5.90
CA TRP A 12 8.14 -2.56 -5.24
C TRP A 12 6.93 -3.43 -5.61
N LEU A 13 5.73 -2.85 -5.66
CA LEU A 13 4.53 -3.61 -6.07
C LEU A 13 4.57 -4.06 -7.53
N GLY A 14 5.09 -3.21 -8.42
CA GLY A 14 5.25 -3.55 -9.84
C GLY A 14 6.20 -4.72 -10.09
N LYS A 15 7.01 -5.12 -9.10
CA LYS A 15 7.93 -6.26 -9.18
C LYS A 15 7.35 -7.57 -8.64
N ILE A 16 6.19 -7.54 -7.99
CA ILE A 16 5.57 -8.74 -7.46
C ILE A 16 4.70 -9.35 -8.55
N ASP A 17 5.21 -10.37 -9.23
CA ASP A 17 4.55 -11.06 -10.34
C ASP A 17 3.29 -11.82 -9.87
N ASP A 18 3.35 -12.40 -8.67
CA ASP A 18 2.26 -13.19 -8.10
C ASP A 18 1.24 -12.30 -7.38
N GLN A 19 0.00 -12.28 -7.89
CA GLN A 19 -1.06 -11.40 -7.38
C GLN A 19 -1.41 -11.67 -5.91
N LYS A 20 -1.36 -12.93 -5.45
CA LYS A 20 -1.65 -13.26 -4.03
C LYS A 20 -0.52 -12.80 -3.12
N GLN A 21 0.71 -12.93 -3.60
CA GLN A 21 1.88 -12.47 -2.88
C GLN A 21 1.91 -10.94 -2.81
N ARG A 22 1.49 -10.27 -3.89
CA ARG A 22 1.33 -8.81 -3.96
C ARG A 22 0.32 -8.31 -2.94
N ASP A 23 -0.84 -8.95 -2.85
CA ASP A 23 -1.92 -8.53 -1.94
C ASP A 23 -1.49 -8.59 -0.46
N ARG A 24 -0.83 -9.67 -0.05
CA ARG A 24 -0.27 -9.78 1.32
C ARG A 24 0.85 -8.78 1.59
N ALA A 25 1.70 -8.56 0.60
CA ALA A 25 2.78 -7.58 0.66
C ALA A 25 2.25 -6.14 0.80
N VAL A 26 1.20 -5.80 0.05
CA VAL A 26 0.46 -4.54 0.14
C VAL A 26 -0.09 -4.36 1.55
N GLU A 27 -0.79 -5.35 2.08
CA GLU A 27 -1.41 -5.27 3.40
C GLU A 27 -0.37 -5.02 4.50
N PHE A 28 0.73 -5.79 4.49
CA PHE A 28 1.80 -5.64 5.45
C PHE A 28 2.50 -4.26 5.37
N ALA A 29 2.77 -3.81 4.14
CA ALA A 29 3.35 -2.49 3.91
C ALA A 29 2.40 -1.40 4.41
N VAL A 30 1.13 -1.42 4.00
CA VAL A 30 0.16 -0.41 4.40
C VAL A 30 -0.01 -0.36 5.91
N GLN A 31 -0.08 -1.49 6.61
CA GLN A 31 -0.16 -1.49 8.06
C GLN A 31 1.08 -0.83 8.70
N ARG A 32 2.27 -1.14 8.20
CA ARG A 32 3.52 -0.53 8.69
C ARG A 32 3.55 0.98 8.43
N TYR A 33 3.11 1.42 7.26
CA TYR A 33 3.07 2.84 6.91
C TYR A 33 1.95 3.57 7.63
N LEU A 34 0.78 2.97 7.86
CA LEU A 34 -0.27 3.61 8.66
C LEU A 34 0.17 3.84 10.10
N SER A 35 0.98 2.92 10.64
CA SER A 35 1.52 3.04 12.00
C SER A 35 2.62 4.10 12.12
N SER A 36 3.40 4.36 11.07
CA SER A 36 4.54 5.30 11.13
C SER A 36 4.27 6.63 10.43
N MET A 37 3.52 6.61 9.33
CA MET A 37 3.29 7.69 8.37
C MET A 37 1.89 7.58 7.74
N PRO A 38 0.82 7.83 8.52
CA PRO A 38 -0.56 7.60 8.08
C PRO A 38 -0.94 8.43 6.85
N GLU A 39 -0.45 9.65 6.72
CA GLU A 39 -0.76 10.52 5.57
C GLU A 39 -0.16 10.01 4.25
N LYS A 40 1.03 9.37 4.31
CA LYS A 40 1.69 8.81 3.13
C LYS A 40 1.02 7.50 2.70
N ALA A 41 0.67 6.66 3.68
CA ALA A 41 -0.11 5.44 3.43
C ALA A 41 -1.41 5.76 2.69
N ARG A 42 -2.17 6.75 3.16
CA ARG A 42 -3.44 7.18 2.55
C ARG A 42 -3.26 7.62 1.09
N ARG A 43 -2.26 8.47 0.83
CA ARG A 43 -1.95 8.93 -0.54
C ARG A 43 -1.58 7.78 -1.46
N TRP A 44 -0.77 6.85 -0.98
CA TRP A 44 -0.35 5.68 -1.75
C TRP A 44 -1.52 4.73 -2.04
N ILE A 45 -2.37 4.45 -1.05
CA ILE A 45 -3.56 3.60 -1.23
C ILE A 45 -4.46 4.23 -2.31
N GLN A 46 -4.65 5.55 -2.26
CA GLN A 46 -5.43 6.28 -3.26
C GLN A 46 -4.81 6.20 -4.66
N SER A 47 -3.49 6.37 -4.80
CA SER A 47 -2.77 6.31 -6.08
C SER A 47 -2.56 4.90 -6.63
N SER A 48 -2.70 3.87 -5.79
CA SER A 48 -2.52 2.47 -6.20
C SER A 48 -3.63 2.00 -7.15
N SER A 49 -3.32 1.00 -7.97
CA SER A 49 -4.29 0.34 -8.85
C SER A 49 -5.14 -0.73 -8.15
N LEU A 50 -5.23 -0.68 -6.82
CA LEU A 50 -6.06 -1.60 -6.03
C LEU A 50 -7.55 -1.32 -6.26
N ASP A 51 -8.37 -2.34 -6.05
CA ASP A 51 -9.83 -2.20 -6.07
C ASP A 51 -10.33 -1.34 -4.89
N ALA A 52 -11.48 -0.70 -5.08
CA ALA A 52 -12.05 0.21 -4.09
C ALA A 52 -12.34 -0.47 -2.73
N GLU A 53 -12.71 -1.75 -2.75
CA GLU A 53 -12.94 -2.54 -1.53
C GLU A 53 -11.65 -2.76 -0.74
N THR A 54 -10.59 -3.19 -1.43
CA THR A 54 -9.25 -3.35 -0.83
C THR A 54 -8.75 -2.02 -0.27
N LYS A 55 -8.94 -0.90 -0.98
CA LYS A 55 -8.58 0.43 -0.48
C LYS A 55 -9.29 0.77 0.82
N LYS A 56 -10.60 0.53 0.92
CA LYS A 56 -11.39 0.79 2.14
C LYS A 56 -10.93 -0.08 3.32
N GLN A 57 -10.71 -1.37 3.10
CA GLN A 57 -10.21 -2.28 4.13
C GLN A 57 -8.83 -1.83 4.64
N LEU A 58 -7.93 -1.48 3.73
CA LEU A 58 -6.59 -0.99 4.04
C LEU A 58 -6.61 0.35 4.79
N LEU A 59 -7.55 1.24 4.49
CA LEU A 59 -7.72 2.51 5.19
C LEU A 59 -8.38 2.38 6.56
N GLY A 60 -8.88 1.18 6.91
CA GLY A 60 -9.68 0.95 8.10
C GLY A 60 -11.04 1.64 8.07
N GLU A 61 -11.51 2.02 6.88
CA GLU A 61 -12.83 2.61 6.65
C GLU A 61 -13.84 1.45 6.57
N LYS A 62 -14.37 1.06 7.74
CA LYS A 62 -15.42 0.05 7.88
C LYS A 62 -16.80 0.63 7.59
#